data_AF-A0A6H9S169-F1
#
_entry.id   AF-A0A6H9S169-F1
#
_cell.length_a   1.000
_cell.length_b   1.000
_cell.length_c   1.000
_cell.angle_alpha   90.00
_cell.angle_beta   90.00
_cell.angle_gamma   90.00
#
_symmetry.space_group_name_H-M   'P 1'
#
loop_
_entity.id
_entity.type
_entity.pdbx_description
1 polymer ?
#
loop_
_entity_poly.entity_id
_entity_poly.type
_entity_poly.pdbx_seq_one_letter_code
_entity_poly.pdbx_strand_id
1 'polypeptide(L)' 'MKFAIALFSAAHAPSSRRALLFAEAALAGGHEIVRLFFYQDGVYNACASVVTPQDEQD' A
#
# COMPACT_ATOMS: atom_id res chain seq x y z
N MET A 1 15.10 1.07 -11.39
CA MET A 1 15.69 0.40 -10.19
C MET A 1 14.75 -0.69 -9.70
N LYS A 2 15.20 -1.60 -8.82
CA LYS A 2 14.35 -2.61 -8.17
C LYS A 2 14.04 -2.18 -6.73
N PHE A 3 12.77 -2.21 -6.34
CA PHE A 3 12.29 -1.84 -5.01
C PHE A 3 11.63 -3.03 -4.29
N ALA A 4 11.89 -3.14 -2.99
CA ALA A 4 11.10 -3.96 -2.08
C ALA A 4 10.42 -3.02 -1.08
N ILE A 5 9.11 -3.14 -0.91
CA ILE A 5 8.30 -2.28 -0.04
C ILE A 5 7.83 -3.12 1.15
N ALA A 6 8.12 -2.67 2.37
CA ALA A 6 7.55 -3.23 3.59
C ALA A 6 6.51 -2.25 4.15
N LEU A 7 5.28 -2.71 4.32
CA LEU A 7 4.19 -1.91 4.85
C LEU A 7 3.69 -2.51 6.17
N PHE A 8 3.75 -1.69 7.22
CA PHE A 8 3.39 -2.11 8.58
C PHE A 8 2.09 -1.52 9.12
N SER A 9 1.51 -0.55 8.41
CA SER A 9 0.34 0.19 8.86
C SER A 9 -0.96 -0.32 8.24
N ALA A 10 -2.07 -0.19 8.99
CA ALA A 10 -3.41 -0.53 8.51
C ALA A 10 -3.81 0.23 7.23
N ALA A 11 -4.81 -0.28 6.50
CA ALA A 11 -5.24 0.29 5.22
C ALA A 11 -5.62 1.78 5.29
N HIS A 12 -6.33 2.20 6.34
CA HIS A 12 -6.76 3.57 6.56
C HIS A 12 -5.65 4.54 7.01
N ALA A 13 -4.44 4.03 7.28
CA ALA A 13 -3.35 4.88 7.76
C ALA A 13 -2.76 5.72 6.61
N PRO A 14 -2.39 7.00 6.87
CA PRO A 14 -1.77 7.86 5.85
C PRO A 14 -0.49 7.28 5.24
N SER A 15 0.27 6.48 6.00
CA SER A 15 1.46 5.79 5.51
C SER A 15 1.15 4.73 4.46
N SER A 16 0.00 4.03 4.55
CA SER A 16 -0.44 3.06 3.55
C SER A 16 -0.79 3.74 2.24
N ARG A 17 -1.51 4.87 2.32
CA ARG A 17 -1.78 5.71 1.14
C ARG A 17 -0.50 6.24 0.50
N ARG A 18 0.48 6.67 1.30
CA ARG A 18 1.79 7.11 0.77
C ARG A 18 2.57 5.97 0.13
N ALA A 19 2.49 4.77 0.67
CA ALA A 19 3.12 3.59 0.08
C ALA A 19 2.51 3.24 -1.29
N LEU A 20 1.18 3.35 -1.43
CA LEU A 20 0.49 3.20 -2.71
C LEU A 20 0.98 4.24 -3.73
N LEU A 21 0.93 5.52 -3.38
CA LEU A 21 1.36 6.61 -4.28
C LEU A 21 2.84 6.47 -4.68
N PHE A 22 3.70 6.02 -3.76
CA PHE A 22 5.10 5.71 -4.07
C PHE A 22 5.21 4.55 -5.05
N ALA A 23 4.46 3.46 -4.83
CA ALA A 23 4.48 2.30 -5.72
C ALA A 23 4.03 2.66 -7.14
N GLU A 24 2.94 3.41 -7.26
CA GLU A 24 2.44 3.92 -8.55
C GLU A 24 3.47 4.80 -9.26
N ALA A 25 4.07 5.77 -8.55
CA ALA A 25 5.08 6.65 -9.11
C ALA A 25 6.35 5.88 -9.52
N ALA A 26 6.77 4.89 -8.73
CA ALA A 26 7.91 4.04 -9.05
C ALA A 26 7.65 3.23 -10.33
N LEU A 27 6.47 2.61 -10.46
CA LEU A 27 6.10 1.87 -11.67
C LEU A 27 6.00 2.79 -12.89
N ALA A 28 5.39 3.97 -12.75
CA ALA A 28 5.29 4.97 -13.81
C ALA A 28 6.67 5.47 -14.27
N GLY A 29 7.64 5.56 -13.36
CA GLY A 29 9.03 5.89 -13.66
C GLY A 29 9.86 4.75 -14.30
N GLY A 30 9.25 3.61 -14.61
CA GLY A 30 9.95 2.45 -15.19
C GLY A 30 10.78 1.66 -14.18
N HIS A 31 10.51 1.81 -12.87
CA HIS A 31 11.11 0.99 -11.83
C HIS A 31 10.30 -0.29 -11.62
N GLU A 32 10.92 -1.29 -11.03
CA GLU A 32 10.33 -2.60 -10.76
C GLU A 32 10.11 -2.76 -9.26
N ILE A 33 8.93 -3.22 -8.84
CA ILE A 33 8.66 -3.61 -7.45
C ILE A 33 8.77 -5.13 -7.37
N VAL A 34 9.88 -5.63 -6.82
CA VAL A 34 10.17 -7.06 -6.75
C VAL A 34 9.45 -7.77 -5.61
N ARG A 35 9.00 -7.00 -4.61
CA ARG A 35 8.28 -7.52 -3.44
C ARG A 35 7.48 -6.41 -2.76
N LEU A 36 6.26 -6.74 -2.40
CA LEU A 36 5.45 -6.00 -1.45
C LEU A 36 5.20 -6.92 -0.24
N PHE A 37 5.63 -6.51 0.94
CA PHE A 37 5.55 -7.29 2.17
C PHE A 37 4.68 -6.58 3.19
N PHE A 38 3.54 -7.17 3.50
CA PHE A 38 2.63 -6.71 4.54
C PHE A 38 2.94 -7.41 5.87
N TYR A 39 3.05 -6.65 6.96
CA TYR A 39 3.30 -7.19 8.30
C TYR A 39 2.69 -6.29 9.38
N GLN A 40 2.53 -6.78 10.61
CA GLN A 40 1.76 -6.09 11.67
C GLN A 40 0.37 -5.69 11.15
N ASP A 41 -0.08 -4.46 11.41
CA ASP A 41 -1.36 -3.95 10.90
C ASP A 41 -1.37 -3.84 9.36
N GLY A 42 -0.20 -3.88 8.73
CA GLY A 42 -0.03 -3.94 7.29
C GLY A 42 -0.80 -5.08 6.62
N VAL A 43 -1.00 -6.20 7.33
CA VAL A 43 -1.73 -7.36 6.78
C VAL A 43 -3.18 -7.03 6.40
N TYR A 44 -3.79 -6.03 7.03
CA TYR A 44 -5.15 -5.61 6.73
C TYR A 44 -5.29 -4.96 5.34
N ASN A 45 -4.19 -4.52 4.70
CA ASN A 45 -4.22 -4.02 3.31
C ASN A 45 -4.55 -5.12 2.29
N ALA A 46 -4.43 -6.39 2.64
CA ALA A 46 -4.76 -7.53 1.78
C ALA A 46 -6.16 -8.11 2.08
N CYS A 47 -6.96 -7.45 2.92
CA CYS A 47 -8.29 -7.92 3.28
C CYS A 47 -9.31 -7.60 2.16
N ALA A 48 -9.99 -8.61 1.64
CA ALA A 48 -10.96 -8.46 0.54
C ALA A 48 -12.35 -7.96 0.99
N SER A 49 -12.57 -7.81 2.31
CA SER A 49 -13.85 -7.41 2.90
C SER A 49 -13.76 -6.08 3.64
N VAL A 50 -12.81 -5.20 3.26
CA VAL A 50 -12.73 -3.85 3.79
C VAL A 50 -13.98 -3.08 3.38
N VAL A 51 -14.60 -2.42 4.35
CA VAL A 51 -15.72 -1.50 4.13
C VAL A 51 -15.26 -0.13 4.60
N THR A 52 -15.19 0.79 3.66
CA THR A 52 -14.83 2.19 3.89
C THR A 52 -16.07 2.98 4.33
N PRO A 53 -15.90 3.99 5.20
CA PRO A 53 -16.95 4.97 5.48
C PRO A 53 -17.45 5.63 4.18
N GLN A 54 -18.75 5.93 4.09
CA GLN A 54 -19.35 6.49 2.87
C GLN A 54 -18.79 7.86 2.47
N ASP A 55 -18.20 8.58 3.41
CA ASP A 55 -17.58 9.89 3.24
C ASP A 55 -16.08 9.82 2.87
N GLU A 56 -15.47 8.64 2.87
CA GLU A 56 -14.07 8.43 2.52
C GLU A 56 -13.90 7.83 1.11
N GLN A 57 -12.72 8.03 0.53
CA GLN A 57 -12.34 7.38 -0.72
C GLN A 57 -11.72 6.02 -0.41
N ASP A 58 -12.04 5.03 -1.25
CA ASP A 58 -11.38 3.71 -1.27
C ASP A 58 -9.86 3.80 -1.53
#